data_AF-A0A1A0MMP3-F1
#
_entry.id   AF-A0A1A0MMP3-F1
#
_cell.length_a   1.000
_cell.length_b   1.000
_cell.length_c   1.000
_cell.angle_alpha   90.00
_cell.angle_beta   90.00
_cell.angle_gamma   90.00
#
_symmetry.space_group_name_H-M   'P 1'
#
loop_
_entity.id
_entity.type
_entity.pdbx_description
1 polymer ?
#
loop_
_entity_poly.entity_id
_entity_poly.type
_entity_poly.pdbx_seq_one_letter_code
_entity_poly.pdbx_strand_id
1 'polypeptide(L)'
;MTATGTTTLFVAQPAARLRAAAFGNDVPRWPLPPAHSADELWLRAVAAGGQGRYAAANADLDAVVRLGRGALLSLAHSTRASFLRQLGWHRLARVADGRAWALVAHRPDLAEARADALVGLAADALGIGRFGVAHRLLERAAADTENGGVPRQRVRLAWVSAELAMVSGHGEESVTHAERARQLVGDLDSPRHAVKTDVVYSAALCSAGRFDDTRRVADAALERTQQFGLVPLTWALGCLLSDIGSAERSPDAMAQLRDAAAATVRNRGGRWAG
;
A
#
# COMPACT_ATOMS: atom_id res chain seq x y z
N MET A 1 -41.89 32.65 12.32
CA MET A 1 -41.13 32.43 13.57
C MET A 1 -40.90 30.92 13.68
N THR A 2 -39.86 30.39 13.03
CA THR A 2 -38.48 30.21 13.52
C THR A 2 -38.32 29.17 14.61
N ALA A 3 -37.64 28.08 14.21
CA ALA A 3 -36.70 27.26 14.97
C ALA A 3 -37.32 26.33 16.04
N THR A 4 -36.92 25.08 16.20
CA THR A 4 -35.55 24.54 16.16
C THR A 4 -35.59 23.05 15.79
N GLY A 5 -35.10 22.71 14.60
CA GLY A 5 -34.66 21.36 14.29
C GLY A 5 -33.28 21.17 14.90
N THR A 6 -33.18 20.32 15.92
CA THR A 6 -31.91 19.93 16.53
C THR A 6 -31.17 19.01 15.56
N THR A 7 -30.36 19.59 14.68
CA THR A 7 -29.38 18.84 13.90
C THR A 7 -28.30 18.35 14.85
N THR A 8 -28.45 17.10 15.30
CA THR A 8 -27.36 16.36 15.96
C THR A 8 -26.24 16.18 14.94
N LEU A 9 -25.26 17.08 14.96
CA LEU A 9 -23.98 16.91 14.28
C LEU A 9 -23.33 15.64 14.84
N PHE A 10 -23.46 14.53 14.12
CA PHE A 10 -22.77 13.30 14.44
C PHE A 10 -21.27 13.55 14.22
N VAL A 11 -20.56 13.98 15.26
CA VAL A 11 -19.10 14.04 15.25
C VAL A 11 -18.64 12.59 15.07
N ALA A 12 -18.28 12.22 13.83
CA ALA A 12 -17.76 10.88 13.54
C ALA A 12 -16.65 10.55 14.55
N GLN A 13 -16.83 9.43 15.26
CA GLN A 13 -15.92 8.98 16.32
C GLN A 13 -14.47 8.99 15.81
N PRO A 14 -13.47 9.38 16.63
CA PRO A 14 -12.06 9.45 16.23
C PRO A 14 -11.56 8.21 15.47
N ALA A 15 -11.94 7.01 15.92
CA ALA A 15 -11.65 5.74 15.24
C ALA A 15 -12.21 5.67 13.81
N ALA A 16 -13.45 6.11 13.57
CA ALA A 16 -14.05 6.11 12.23
C ALA A 16 -13.31 7.06 11.29
N ARG A 17 -12.90 8.23 11.79
CA ARG A 17 -12.08 9.20 11.05
C ARG A 17 -10.69 8.65 10.71
N LEU A 18 -10.03 7.98 11.65
CA LEU A 18 -8.74 7.34 11.40
C LEU A 18 -8.86 6.17 10.42
N ARG A 19 -9.95 5.39 10.50
CA ARG A 19 -10.24 4.33 9.53
C ARG A 19 -10.46 4.90 8.13
N ALA A 20 -11.20 6.00 8.02
CA ALA A 20 -11.40 6.72 6.76
C ALA A 20 -10.08 7.29 6.20
N ALA A 21 -9.17 7.78 7.04
CA ALA A 21 -7.86 8.25 6.58
C ALA A 21 -6.92 7.10 6.17
N ALA A 22 -7.02 5.94 6.83
CA ALA A 22 -6.17 4.77 6.57
C ALA A 22 -6.60 4.00 5.31
N PHE A 23 -7.91 3.83 5.15
CA PHE A 23 -8.52 2.92 4.18
C PHE A 23 -9.70 3.52 3.41
N GLY A 24 -10.19 4.71 3.76
CA GLY A 24 -11.36 5.35 3.16
C GLY A 24 -11.02 6.57 2.29
N ASN A 25 -12.03 7.42 2.06
CA ASN A 25 -11.97 8.61 1.20
C ASN A 25 -11.33 9.86 1.82
N ASP A 26 -10.88 9.82 3.07
CA ASP A 26 -10.40 11.01 3.79
C ASP A 26 -8.89 11.23 3.54
N VAL A 27 -8.55 11.46 2.27
CA VAL A 27 -7.18 11.65 1.77
C VAL A 27 -7.17 12.89 0.84
N PRO A 28 -6.18 13.80 0.92
CA PRO A 28 -5.09 13.85 1.90
C PRO A 28 -5.55 14.44 3.24
N ARG A 29 -5.28 13.74 4.34
CA ARG A 29 -5.50 14.27 5.70
C ARG A 29 -4.19 14.40 6.47
N TRP A 30 -3.79 15.65 6.76
CA TRP A 30 -2.71 15.96 7.69
C TRP A 30 -2.92 17.34 8.34
N PRO A 31 -2.77 17.51 9.67
CA PRO A 31 -2.42 16.48 10.65
C PRO A 31 -3.53 15.42 10.81
N LEU A 32 -3.14 14.20 11.18
CA LEU A 32 -4.10 13.13 11.50
C LEU A 32 -4.70 13.37 12.91
N PRO A 33 -5.94 12.92 13.17
CA PRO A 33 -6.52 12.94 14.52
C PRO A 33 -5.60 12.29 15.56
N PRO A 34 -5.65 12.72 16.84
CA PRO A 34 -4.98 11.99 17.91
C PRO A 34 -5.55 10.56 18.01
N ALA A 35 -4.69 9.64 18.42
CA ALA A 35 -5.05 8.25 18.69
C ALA A 35 -5.02 8.00 20.21
N HIS A 36 -5.99 7.23 20.69
CA HIS A 36 -6.22 6.95 22.11
C HIS A 36 -6.19 5.43 22.42
N SER A 37 -6.01 4.59 21.40
CA SER A 37 -5.86 3.14 21.53
C SER A 37 -4.78 2.57 20.60
N ALA A 38 -4.39 1.31 20.82
CA ALA A 38 -3.43 0.63 19.95
C ALA A 38 -3.98 0.45 18.52
N ASP A 39 -5.28 0.16 18.37
CA ASP A 39 -5.94 0.07 17.07
C ASP A 39 -5.94 1.42 16.34
N GLU A 40 -6.23 2.51 17.05
CA GLU A 40 -6.19 3.86 16.48
C GLU A 40 -4.76 4.27 16.08
N LEU A 41 -3.75 3.90 16.88
CA LEU A 41 -2.34 4.12 16.53
C LEU A 41 -1.96 3.33 15.26
N TRP A 42 -2.44 2.10 15.12
CA TRP A 42 -2.20 1.31 13.89
C TRP A 42 -2.83 1.98 12.67
N LEU A 43 -4.10 2.40 12.76
CA LEU A 43 -4.76 3.14 11.67
C LEU A 43 -4.02 4.44 11.32
N ARG A 44 -3.58 5.19 12.33
CA ARG A 44 -2.80 6.42 12.15
C ARG A 44 -1.48 6.14 11.44
N ALA A 45 -0.78 5.07 11.81
CA ALA A 45 0.43 4.63 11.14
C ALA A 45 0.18 4.27 9.66
N VAL A 46 -0.88 3.51 9.37
CA VAL A 46 -1.25 3.14 8.00
C VAL A 46 -1.50 4.37 7.13
N ALA A 47 -2.25 5.36 7.64
CA ALA A 47 -2.55 6.61 6.95
C ALA A 47 -1.27 7.45 6.73
N ALA A 48 -0.48 7.67 7.78
CA ALA A 48 0.76 8.45 7.72
C ALA A 48 1.77 7.82 6.75
N GLY A 49 1.95 6.51 6.80
CA GLY A 49 2.85 5.78 5.90
C GLY A 49 2.42 5.87 4.43
N GLY A 50 1.12 5.88 4.14
CA GLY A 50 0.59 6.10 2.79
C GLY A 50 0.99 7.46 2.19
N GLN A 51 1.13 8.48 3.02
CA GLN A 51 1.58 9.83 2.65
C GLN A 51 3.12 10.01 2.73
N GLY A 52 3.86 8.92 2.97
CA GLY A 52 5.32 8.93 3.11
C GLY A 52 5.82 9.53 4.43
N ARG A 53 4.98 9.66 5.46
CA ARG A 53 5.33 10.19 6.79
C ARG A 53 5.90 9.10 7.70
N TYR A 54 7.00 8.50 7.28
CA TYR A 54 7.57 7.31 7.91
C TYR A 54 8.06 7.51 9.34
N ALA A 55 8.58 8.69 9.71
CA ALA A 55 8.97 8.96 11.11
C ALA A 55 7.78 8.87 12.06
N ALA A 56 6.68 9.57 11.73
CA ALA A 56 5.45 9.54 12.52
C ALA A 56 4.82 8.14 12.52
N ALA A 57 4.74 7.50 11.34
CA ALA A 57 4.17 6.17 11.21
C ALA A 57 4.96 5.12 12.01
N ASN A 58 6.30 5.16 12.01
CA ASN A 58 7.12 4.25 12.78
C ASN A 58 7.00 4.49 14.28
N ALA A 59 6.93 5.75 14.73
CA ALA A 59 6.69 6.07 16.15
C ALA A 59 5.36 5.49 16.66
N ASP A 60 4.30 5.57 15.85
CA ASP A 60 3.02 4.95 16.14
C ASP A 60 3.13 3.41 16.18
N LEU A 61 3.78 2.80 15.19
CA LEU A 61 3.99 1.35 15.19
C LEU A 61 4.86 0.87 16.35
N ASP A 62 5.82 1.66 16.84
CA ASP A 62 6.60 1.33 18.03
C ASP A 62 5.70 1.31 19.28
N ALA A 63 4.76 2.25 19.38
CA ALA A 63 3.76 2.26 20.45
C ALA A 63 2.80 1.05 20.34
N VAL A 64 2.33 0.73 19.13
CA VAL A 64 1.50 -0.49 18.90
C VAL A 64 2.28 -1.75 19.26
N VAL A 65 3.57 -1.86 18.97
CA VAL A 65 4.37 -3.03 19.34
C VAL A 65 4.46 -3.22 20.86
N ARG A 66 4.52 -2.12 21.64
CA ARG A 66 4.53 -2.19 23.11
C ARG A 66 3.16 -2.61 23.67
N LEU A 67 2.08 -2.06 23.12
CA LEU A 67 0.73 -2.19 23.67
C LEU A 67 -0.08 -3.37 23.11
N GLY A 68 0.07 -3.64 21.81
CA GLY A 68 -0.74 -4.59 21.05
C GLY A 68 -0.34 -6.05 21.25
N ARG A 69 -1.27 -6.96 20.96
CA ARG A 69 -1.08 -8.42 21.04
C ARG A 69 -1.80 -9.09 19.85
N GLY A 70 -1.52 -10.37 19.63
CA GLY A 70 -2.24 -11.19 18.65
C GLY A 70 -2.29 -10.57 17.25
N ALA A 71 -3.50 -10.51 16.67
CA ALA A 71 -3.73 -10.00 15.31
C ALA A 71 -3.22 -8.57 15.11
N LEU A 72 -3.47 -7.65 16.04
CA LEU A 72 -3.04 -6.26 15.92
C LEU A 72 -1.51 -6.13 15.87
N LEU A 73 -0.80 -6.91 16.70
CA LEU A 73 0.67 -6.94 16.68
C LEU A 73 1.20 -7.50 15.35
N SER A 74 0.54 -8.54 14.81
CA SER A 74 0.85 -9.07 13.47
C SER A 74 0.67 -8.02 12.39
N LEU A 75 -0.49 -7.34 12.38
CA LEU A 75 -0.80 -6.27 11.42
C LEU A 75 0.20 -5.10 11.52
N ALA A 76 0.64 -4.75 12.73
CA ALA A 76 1.66 -3.73 12.94
C ALA A 76 3.03 -4.13 12.35
N HIS A 77 3.42 -5.40 12.50
CA HIS A 77 4.63 -5.94 11.86
C HIS A 77 4.53 -5.94 10.34
N SER A 78 3.41 -6.40 9.76
CA SER A 78 3.20 -6.36 8.31
C SER A 78 3.09 -4.93 7.74
N THR A 79 2.58 -3.98 8.54
CA THR A 79 2.57 -2.56 8.17
C THR A 79 4.00 -2.01 8.11
N ARG A 80 4.84 -2.32 9.11
CA ARG A 80 6.27 -1.95 9.10
C ARG A 80 7.00 -2.58 7.91
N ALA A 81 6.72 -3.85 7.60
CA ALA A 81 7.28 -4.54 6.45
C ALA A 81 6.89 -3.87 5.13
N SER A 82 5.63 -3.45 4.98
CA SER A 82 5.17 -2.70 3.81
C SER A 82 5.92 -1.38 3.63
N PHE A 83 6.27 -0.68 4.71
CA PHE A 83 7.07 0.55 4.62
C PHE A 83 8.49 0.27 4.15
N LEU A 84 9.12 -0.77 4.72
CA LEU A 84 10.45 -1.21 4.33
C LEU A 84 10.50 -1.62 2.86
N ARG A 85 9.51 -2.37 2.37
CA ARG A 85 9.38 -2.74 0.95
C ARG A 85 9.23 -1.55 0.03
N GLN A 86 8.36 -0.60 0.38
CA GLN A 86 8.16 0.61 -0.42
C GLN A 86 9.46 1.41 -0.58
N LEU A 87 10.38 1.28 0.38
CA LEU A 87 11.69 1.92 0.40
C LEU A 87 12.82 1.03 -0.15
N GLY A 88 12.51 -0.17 -0.67
CA GLY A 88 13.47 -1.11 -1.26
C GLY A 88 14.14 -2.10 -0.30
N TRP A 89 13.82 -2.07 1.00
CA TRP A 89 14.46 -2.91 2.02
C TRP A 89 13.82 -4.30 2.16
N HIS A 90 13.72 -5.07 1.07
CA HIS A 90 13.02 -6.37 1.06
C HIS A 90 13.57 -7.39 2.07
N ARG A 91 14.90 -7.42 2.30
CA ARG A 91 15.50 -8.30 3.32
C ARG A 91 15.03 -7.97 4.74
N LEU A 92 14.92 -6.68 5.08
CA LEU A 92 14.45 -6.24 6.40
C LEU A 92 12.93 -6.40 6.52
N ALA A 93 12.20 -6.12 5.45
CA ALA A 93 10.76 -6.34 5.39
C ALA A 93 10.41 -7.81 5.65
N ARG A 94 11.17 -8.75 5.06
CA ARG A 94 11.03 -10.20 5.31
C ARG A 94 11.13 -10.56 6.79
N VAL A 95 12.00 -9.90 7.54
CA VAL A 95 12.12 -10.13 8.99
C VAL A 95 10.87 -9.66 9.72
N ALA A 96 10.32 -8.51 9.34
CA ALA A 96 9.09 -7.98 9.93
C ALA A 96 7.87 -8.84 9.56
N ASP A 97 7.66 -9.18 8.29
CA ASP A 97 6.56 -10.06 7.86
C ASP A 97 6.72 -11.50 8.41
N GLY A 98 7.96 -11.97 8.62
CA GLY A 98 8.23 -13.23 9.33
C GLY A 98 7.81 -13.20 10.81
N ARG A 99 8.02 -12.08 11.50
CA ARG A 99 7.53 -11.88 12.87
C ARG A 99 6.00 -11.81 12.90
N ALA A 100 5.38 -11.15 11.92
CA ALA A 100 3.93 -11.14 11.76
C ALA A 100 3.39 -12.58 11.62
N TRP A 101 3.94 -13.36 10.68
CA TRP A 101 3.55 -14.74 10.46
C TRP A 101 3.70 -15.61 11.72
N ALA A 102 4.82 -15.49 12.45
CA ALA A 102 5.04 -16.28 13.66
C ALA A 102 3.96 -16.09 14.74
N LEU A 103 3.31 -14.93 14.79
CA LEU A 103 2.22 -14.64 15.73
C LEU A 103 0.89 -15.32 15.35
N VAL A 104 0.69 -15.64 14.07
CA VAL A 104 -0.61 -16.06 13.52
C VAL A 104 -0.58 -17.40 12.77
N ALA A 105 0.59 -18.02 12.62
CA ALA A 105 0.81 -19.25 11.85
C ALA A 105 -0.07 -20.43 12.30
N HIS A 106 -0.40 -20.50 13.59
CA HIS A 106 -1.25 -21.56 14.17
C HIS A 106 -2.65 -21.06 14.57
N ARG A 107 -3.08 -19.93 14.01
CA ARG A 107 -4.32 -19.23 14.38
C ARG A 107 -5.23 -19.06 13.15
N PRO A 108 -5.87 -20.13 12.64
CA PRO A 108 -6.71 -20.06 11.45
C PRO A 108 -7.90 -19.10 11.63
N ASP A 109 -8.31 -18.85 12.87
CA ASP A 109 -9.30 -17.83 13.24
C ASP A 109 -8.87 -16.39 12.92
N LEU A 110 -7.58 -16.15 12.69
CA LEU A 110 -7.00 -14.84 12.38
C LEU A 110 -6.65 -14.73 10.88
N ALA A 111 -7.57 -15.13 10.01
CA ALA A 111 -7.39 -15.19 8.56
C ALA A 111 -6.90 -13.86 7.95
N GLU A 112 -7.41 -12.71 8.41
CA GLU A 112 -6.95 -11.39 7.96
C GLU A 112 -5.44 -11.21 8.23
N ALA A 113 -5.00 -11.38 9.47
CA ALA A 113 -3.59 -11.16 9.81
C ALA A 113 -2.66 -12.17 9.12
N ARG A 114 -3.12 -13.39 8.88
CA ARG A 114 -2.39 -14.43 8.14
C ARG A 114 -2.22 -14.07 6.66
N ALA A 115 -3.30 -13.67 6.00
CA ALA A 115 -3.27 -13.25 4.60
C ALA A 115 -2.31 -12.06 4.40
N ASP A 116 -2.36 -11.05 5.27
CA ASP A 116 -1.44 -9.89 5.19
C ASP A 116 0.02 -10.30 5.34
N ALA A 117 0.34 -11.20 6.27
CA ALA A 117 1.70 -11.69 6.49
C ALA A 117 2.19 -12.57 5.33
N LEU A 118 1.37 -13.47 4.78
CA LEU A 118 1.76 -14.33 3.66
C LEU A 118 1.95 -13.55 2.37
N VAL A 119 1.03 -12.65 2.02
CA VAL A 119 1.18 -11.75 0.86
C VAL A 119 2.41 -10.86 1.03
N GLY A 120 2.68 -10.39 2.26
CA GLY A 120 3.88 -9.63 2.58
C GLY A 120 5.17 -10.41 2.37
N LEU A 121 5.25 -11.63 2.92
CA LEU A 121 6.37 -12.55 2.71
C LEU A 121 6.58 -12.89 1.23
N ALA A 122 5.50 -13.02 0.45
CA ALA A 122 5.57 -13.24 -0.99
C ALA A 122 6.22 -12.05 -1.71
N ALA A 123 5.78 -10.83 -1.41
CA ALA A 123 6.36 -9.60 -1.96
C ALA A 123 7.83 -9.41 -1.56
N ASP A 124 8.19 -9.79 -0.34
CA ASP A 124 9.58 -9.76 0.11
C ASP A 124 10.45 -10.78 -0.61
N ALA A 125 9.93 -12.00 -0.82
CA ALA A 125 10.61 -13.05 -1.57
C ALA A 125 10.81 -12.63 -3.04
N LEU A 126 9.80 -12.01 -3.65
CA LEU A 126 9.87 -11.43 -4.99
C LEU A 126 11.00 -10.40 -5.07
N GLY A 127 11.01 -9.41 -4.17
CA GLY A 127 12.01 -8.32 -4.19
C GLY A 127 13.45 -8.74 -3.90
N ILE A 128 13.70 -10.00 -3.54
CA ILE A 128 15.05 -10.57 -3.41
C ILE A 128 15.33 -11.70 -4.42
N GLY A 129 14.50 -11.84 -5.46
CA GLY A 129 14.72 -12.80 -6.56
C GLY A 129 14.31 -14.25 -6.27
N ARG A 130 13.48 -14.50 -5.24
CA ARG A 130 13.04 -15.85 -4.86
C ARG A 130 11.63 -16.16 -5.39
N PHE A 131 11.47 -16.13 -6.72
CA PHE A 131 10.17 -16.20 -7.39
C PHE A 131 9.37 -17.48 -7.07
N GLY A 132 10.02 -18.65 -7.04
CA GLY A 132 9.34 -19.90 -6.66
C GLY A 132 8.85 -19.92 -5.20
N VAL A 133 9.50 -19.16 -4.30
CA VAL A 133 9.01 -18.99 -2.92
C VAL A 133 7.84 -18.02 -2.89
N ALA A 134 7.91 -16.92 -3.65
CA ALA A 134 6.82 -15.96 -3.78
C ALA A 134 5.55 -16.65 -4.29
N HIS A 135 5.66 -17.46 -5.34
CA HIS A 135 4.55 -18.23 -5.91
C HIS A 135 3.85 -19.09 -4.86
N ARG A 136 4.58 -19.97 -4.16
CA ARG A 136 4.00 -20.85 -3.12
C ARG A 136 3.38 -20.08 -1.95
N LEU A 137 3.91 -18.91 -1.63
CA LEU A 137 3.33 -18.06 -0.58
C LEU A 137 2.02 -17.42 -1.04
N LEU A 138 1.91 -17.01 -2.30
CA LEU A 138 0.66 -16.49 -2.89
C LEU A 138 -0.43 -17.57 -2.96
N GLU A 139 -0.08 -18.79 -3.36
CA GLU A 139 -1.02 -19.93 -3.35
C GLU A 139 -1.61 -20.16 -1.95
N ARG A 140 -0.77 -20.13 -0.92
CA ARG A 140 -1.21 -20.27 0.46
C ARG A 140 -2.03 -19.06 0.94
N ALA A 141 -1.65 -17.86 0.53
CA ALA A 141 -2.36 -16.64 0.88
C ALA A 141 -3.75 -16.57 0.26
N ALA A 142 -4.00 -17.21 -0.88
CA ALA A 142 -5.30 -17.22 -1.54
C ALA A 142 -6.40 -17.77 -0.62
N ALA A 143 -6.16 -18.93 0.03
CA ALA A 143 -7.11 -19.52 0.96
C ALA A 143 -7.39 -18.62 2.18
N ASP A 144 -6.35 -18.05 2.80
CA ASP A 144 -6.53 -17.14 3.94
C ASP A 144 -7.25 -15.84 3.53
N THR A 145 -7.01 -15.35 2.30
CA THR A 145 -7.65 -14.15 1.75
C THR A 145 -9.15 -14.37 1.49
N GLU A 146 -9.52 -15.53 0.98
CA GLU A 146 -10.92 -15.93 0.78
C GLU A 146 -11.64 -16.05 2.14
N ASN A 147 -11.02 -16.75 3.09
CA ASN A 147 -11.59 -16.97 4.42
C ASN A 147 -11.73 -15.68 5.25
N GLY A 148 -10.78 -14.74 5.10
CA GLY A 148 -10.82 -13.47 5.83
C GLY A 148 -11.91 -12.52 5.36
N GLY A 149 -12.35 -12.63 4.10
CA GLY A 149 -13.42 -11.79 3.55
C GLY A 149 -13.09 -10.29 3.47
N VAL A 150 -11.84 -9.88 3.74
CA VAL A 150 -11.43 -8.47 3.76
C VAL A 150 -11.05 -8.01 2.34
N PRO A 151 -11.81 -7.10 1.70
CA PRO A 151 -11.64 -6.78 0.28
C PRO A 151 -10.23 -6.31 -0.10
N ARG A 152 -9.59 -5.51 0.76
CA ARG A 152 -8.22 -4.98 0.51
C ARG A 152 -7.17 -6.08 0.36
N GLN A 153 -7.39 -7.27 0.91
CA GLN A 153 -6.44 -8.37 0.86
C GLN A 153 -6.46 -9.05 -0.51
N ARG A 154 -7.64 -9.16 -1.13
CA ARG A 154 -7.79 -9.65 -2.50
C ARG A 154 -7.07 -8.74 -3.49
N VAL A 155 -7.19 -7.42 -3.29
CA VAL A 155 -6.48 -6.41 -4.08
C VAL A 155 -4.96 -6.58 -3.93
N ARG A 156 -4.46 -6.71 -2.69
CA ARG A 156 -3.01 -6.90 -2.44
C ARG A 156 -2.48 -8.22 -2.99
N LEU A 157 -3.25 -9.30 -2.89
CA LEU A 157 -2.91 -10.58 -3.49
C LEU A 157 -2.73 -10.42 -5.01
N ALA A 158 -3.71 -9.80 -5.67
CA ALA A 158 -3.65 -9.53 -7.10
C ALA A 158 -2.47 -8.62 -7.50
N TRP A 159 -2.12 -7.62 -6.69
CA TRP A 159 -0.93 -6.80 -6.95
C TRP A 159 0.36 -7.62 -6.94
N VAL A 160 0.57 -8.44 -5.93
CA VAL A 160 1.82 -9.22 -5.80
C VAL A 160 1.87 -10.35 -6.84
N SER A 161 0.72 -10.93 -7.22
CA SER A 161 0.64 -11.85 -8.36
C SER A 161 0.99 -11.16 -9.68
N ALA A 162 0.50 -9.95 -9.91
CA ALA A 162 0.89 -9.16 -11.08
C ALA A 162 2.40 -8.90 -11.08
N GLU A 163 2.94 -8.35 -9.99
CA GLU A 163 4.38 -8.10 -9.84
C GLU A 163 5.21 -9.37 -10.09
N LEU A 164 4.76 -10.54 -9.60
CA LEU A 164 5.44 -11.82 -9.82
C LEU A 164 5.47 -12.21 -11.30
N ALA A 165 4.33 -12.06 -11.99
CA ALA A 165 4.23 -12.32 -13.42
C ALA A 165 5.14 -11.36 -14.21
N MET A 166 5.20 -10.07 -13.85
CA MET A 166 6.11 -9.09 -14.47
C MET A 166 7.57 -9.53 -14.38
N VAL A 167 8.06 -9.81 -13.16
CA VAL A 167 9.48 -10.16 -12.96
C VAL A 167 9.84 -11.53 -13.51
N SER A 168 8.84 -12.36 -13.80
CA SER A 168 9.02 -13.69 -14.41
C SER A 168 8.92 -13.66 -15.95
N GLY A 169 8.70 -12.47 -16.56
CA GLY A 169 8.60 -12.32 -18.02
C GLY A 169 7.22 -12.61 -18.61
N HIS A 170 6.18 -12.72 -17.78
CA HIS A 170 4.80 -13.02 -18.20
C HIS A 170 3.95 -11.74 -18.22
N GLY A 171 4.25 -10.82 -19.14
CA GLY A 171 3.61 -9.49 -19.19
C GLY A 171 2.08 -9.52 -19.29
N GLU A 172 1.52 -10.33 -20.20
CA GLU A 172 0.06 -10.44 -20.36
C GLU A 172 -0.65 -11.05 -19.14
N GLU A 173 -0.03 -12.02 -18.47
CA GLU A 173 -0.54 -12.56 -17.21
C GLU A 173 -0.51 -11.50 -16.10
N SER A 174 0.55 -10.68 -16.06
CA SER A 174 0.62 -9.54 -15.15
C SER A 174 -0.53 -8.55 -15.40
N VAL A 175 -0.83 -8.24 -16.65
CA VAL A 175 -1.96 -7.36 -17.01
C VAL A 175 -3.27 -7.95 -16.49
N THR A 176 -3.50 -9.25 -16.71
CA THR A 176 -4.70 -9.96 -16.22
C THR A 176 -4.86 -9.84 -14.71
N HIS A 177 -3.79 -10.05 -13.93
CA HIS A 177 -3.82 -9.86 -12.48
C HIS A 177 -4.07 -8.42 -12.06
N ALA A 178 -3.47 -7.45 -12.75
CA ALA A 178 -3.67 -6.04 -12.45
C ALA A 178 -5.09 -5.55 -12.82
N GLU A 179 -5.68 -6.02 -13.91
CA GLU A 179 -7.09 -5.78 -14.25
C GLU A 179 -8.03 -6.37 -13.20
N ARG A 180 -7.72 -7.57 -12.70
CA ARG A 180 -8.46 -8.15 -11.58
C ARG A 180 -8.38 -7.27 -10.34
N ALA A 181 -7.22 -6.69 -10.04
CA ALA A 181 -7.07 -5.73 -8.95
C ALA A 181 -7.91 -4.46 -9.17
N ARG A 182 -8.07 -3.98 -10.42
CA ARG A 182 -8.93 -2.84 -10.76
C ARG A 182 -10.41 -3.14 -10.57
N GLN A 183 -10.85 -4.35 -10.93
CA GLN A 183 -12.23 -4.78 -10.63
C GLN A 183 -12.47 -4.82 -9.13
N LEU A 184 -11.57 -5.46 -8.38
CA LEU A 184 -11.70 -5.60 -6.93
C LEU A 184 -11.68 -4.24 -6.22
N VAL A 185 -10.86 -3.29 -6.67
CA VAL A 185 -10.78 -1.97 -6.03
C VAL A 185 -11.97 -1.07 -6.34
N GLY A 186 -12.72 -1.32 -7.41
CA GLY A 186 -13.97 -0.59 -7.69
C GLY A 186 -15.00 -0.71 -6.56
N ASP A 187 -14.95 -1.82 -5.81
CA ASP A 187 -15.80 -2.08 -4.65
C ASP A 187 -15.19 -1.53 -3.33
N LEU A 188 -13.93 -1.10 -3.36
CA LEU A 188 -13.26 -0.49 -2.22
C LEU A 188 -13.40 1.03 -2.29
N ASP A 189 -14.08 1.61 -1.32
CA ASP A 189 -14.17 3.06 -1.11
C ASP A 189 -12.82 3.63 -0.60
N SER A 190 -11.74 3.45 -1.36
CA SER A 190 -10.35 3.67 -0.94
C SER A 190 -9.49 4.27 -2.06
N PRO A 191 -9.36 5.61 -2.13
CA PRO A 191 -8.59 6.27 -3.17
C PRO A 191 -7.12 5.85 -3.18
N ARG A 192 -6.55 5.55 -1.99
CA ARG A 192 -5.18 5.04 -1.89
C ARG A 192 -5.01 3.69 -2.58
N HIS A 193 -5.94 2.74 -2.36
CA HIS A 193 -5.86 1.45 -3.03
C HIS A 193 -6.12 1.63 -4.53
N ALA A 194 -7.09 2.45 -4.93
CA ALA A 194 -7.35 2.72 -6.34
C ALA A 194 -6.10 3.25 -7.06
N VAL A 195 -5.44 4.25 -6.50
CA VAL A 195 -4.20 4.81 -7.06
C VAL A 195 -3.07 3.78 -7.07
N LYS A 196 -2.84 3.04 -5.98
CA LYS A 196 -1.80 1.98 -5.98
C LYS A 196 -2.11 0.87 -6.99
N THR A 197 -3.37 0.53 -7.20
CA THR A 197 -3.78 -0.41 -8.26
C THR A 197 -3.41 0.12 -9.63
N ASP A 198 -3.67 1.40 -9.91
CA ASP A 198 -3.32 1.98 -11.21
C ASP A 198 -1.80 2.10 -11.41
N VAL A 199 -1.01 2.28 -10.34
CA VAL A 199 0.47 2.17 -10.38
C VAL A 199 0.92 0.76 -10.76
N VAL A 200 0.31 -0.28 -10.18
CA VAL A 200 0.65 -1.67 -10.52
C VAL A 200 0.19 -1.99 -11.94
N TYR A 201 -0.98 -1.49 -12.36
CA TYR A 201 -1.52 -1.68 -13.69
C TYR A 201 -0.65 -1.02 -14.77
N SER A 202 -0.15 0.20 -14.55
CA SER A 202 0.78 0.82 -15.50
C SER A 202 2.09 0.03 -15.59
N ALA A 203 2.65 -0.44 -14.48
CA ALA A 203 3.83 -1.30 -14.50
C ALA A 203 3.57 -2.62 -15.25
N ALA A 204 2.39 -3.23 -15.08
CA ALA A 204 1.99 -4.44 -15.79
C ALA A 204 1.89 -4.20 -17.30
N LEU A 205 1.22 -3.13 -17.73
CA LEU A 205 1.15 -2.72 -19.13
C LEU A 205 2.55 -2.49 -19.72
N CYS A 206 3.44 -1.86 -18.96
CA CYS A 206 4.83 -1.62 -19.37
C CYS A 206 5.56 -2.94 -19.61
N SER A 207 5.40 -3.91 -18.70
CA SER A 207 6.02 -5.24 -18.83
C SER A 207 5.49 -6.04 -20.02
N ALA A 208 4.28 -5.74 -20.48
CA ALA A 208 3.67 -6.32 -21.68
C ALA A 208 4.02 -5.54 -22.97
N GLY A 209 4.88 -4.51 -22.90
CA GLY A 209 5.26 -3.68 -24.05
C GLY A 209 4.17 -2.70 -24.51
N ARG A 210 3.10 -2.50 -23.72
CA ARG A 210 1.97 -1.60 -24.04
C ARG A 210 2.28 -0.17 -23.59
N PHE A 211 3.30 0.45 -24.18
CA PHE A 211 3.87 1.71 -23.70
C PHE A 211 2.90 2.90 -23.77
N ASP A 212 2.09 3.03 -24.82
CA ASP A 212 1.16 4.16 -24.93
C ASP A 212 0.05 4.09 -23.87
N ASP A 213 -0.49 2.89 -23.63
CA ASP A 213 -1.41 2.64 -22.53
C ASP A 213 -0.75 2.89 -21.16
N THR A 214 0.51 2.48 -21.02
CA THR A 214 1.29 2.71 -19.80
C THR A 214 1.39 4.20 -19.50
N ARG A 215 1.79 5.02 -20.47
CA ARG A 215 1.93 6.48 -20.31
C ARG A 215 0.63 7.11 -19.87
N ARG A 216 -0.45 6.84 -20.61
CA ARG A 216 -1.79 7.36 -20.31
C ARG A 216 -2.27 7.01 -18.90
N VAL A 217 -2.08 5.76 -18.47
CA VAL A 217 -2.49 5.33 -17.12
C VAL A 217 -1.58 5.92 -16.05
N ALA A 218 -0.26 5.93 -16.28
CA ALA A 218 0.73 6.41 -15.34
C ALA A 218 0.63 7.93 -15.10
N ASP A 219 0.44 8.73 -16.16
CA ASP A 219 0.25 10.18 -16.05
C ASP A 219 -1.03 10.52 -15.26
N ALA A 220 -2.18 9.89 -15.59
CA ALA A 220 -3.42 10.07 -14.83
C ALA A 220 -3.34 9.55 -13.38
N ALA A 221 -2.56 8.50 -13.12
CA ALA A 221 -2.28 8.06 -11.75
C ALA A 221 -1.38 9.06 -11.01
N LEU A 222 -0.43 9.68 -11.71
CA LEU A 222 0.52 10.63 -11.13
C LEU A 222 -0.22 11.86 -10.60
N GLU A 223 -1.14 12.42 -11.38
CA GLU A 223 -2.00 13.53 -10.94
C GLU A 223 -2.76 13.20 -9.65
N ARG A 224 -3.38 12.01 -9.59
CA ARG A 224 -4.09 11.55 -8.39
C ARG A 224 -3.16 11.33 -7.21
N THR A 225 -1.93 10.83 -7.41
CA THR A 225 -0.96 10.75 -6.29
C THR A 225 -0.67 12.12 -5.70
N GLN A 226 -0.57 13.17 -6.54
CA GLN A 226 -0.33 14.54 -6.10
C GLN A 226 -1.55 15.10 -5.37
N GLN A 227 -2.75 14.92 -5.93
CA GLN A 227 -4.03 15.30 -5.31
C GLN A 227 -4.18 14.70 -3.91
N PHE A 228 -3.85 13.41 -3.76
CA PHE A 228 -3.98 12.67 -2.50
C PHE A 228 -2.73 12.71 -1.61
N GLY A 229 -1.68 13.44 -2.00
CA GLY A 229 -0.43 13.53 -1.23
C GLY A 229 0.26 12.18 -0.99
N LEU A 230 0.09 11.22 -1.90
CA LEU A 230 0.67 9.88 -1.85
C LEU A 230 2.12 9.89 -2.36
N VAL A 231 2.98 10.63 -1.68
CA VAL A 231 4.36 10.95 -2.11
C VAL A 231 5.19 9.71 -2.50
N PRO A 232 5.14 8.56 -1.78
CA PRO A 232 5.89 7.38 -2.20
C PRO A 232 5.45 6.82 -3.55
N LEU A 233 4.18 6.99 -3.92
CA LEU A 233 3.65 6.56 -5.22
C LEU A 233 3.96 7.58 -6.33
N THR A 234 3.99 8.88 -5.99
CA THR A 234 4.52 9.92 -6.88
C THR A 234 5.95 9.61 -7.29
N TRP A 235 6.81 9.17 -6.34
CA TRP A 235 8.17 8.73 -6.65
C TRP A 235 8.19 7.52 -7.58
N ALA A 236 7.38 6.49 -7.29
CA ALA A 236 7.35 5.26 -8.09
C ALA A 236 6.91 5.52 -9.55
N LEU A 237 5.86 6.32 -9.76
CA LEU A 237 5.44 6.74 -11.10
C LEU A 237 6.48 7.64 -11.76
N GLY A 238 7.12 8.52 -10.98
CA GLY A 238 8.24 9.32 -11.45
C GLY A 238 9.37 8.49 -12.01
N CYS A 239 9.75 7.38 -11.36
CA CYS A 239 10.73 6.44 -11.88
C CYS A 239 10.26 5.81 -13.20
N LEU A 240 9.07 5.19 -13.21
CA LEU A 240 8.51 4.54 -14.40
C LEU A 240 8.48 5.47 -15.62
N LEU A 241 7.93 6.67 -15.44
CA LEU A 241 7.79 7.67 -16.51
C LEU A 241 9.11 8.34 -16.89
N SER A 242 10.13 8.34 -16.01
CA SER A 242 11.48 8.77 -16.39
C SER A 242 12.11 7.79 -17.38
N ASP A 243 11.84 6.50 -17.22
CA ASP A 243 12.46 5.45 -18.05
C ASP A 243 11.78 5.34 -19.42
N ILE A 244 10.45 5.50 -19.50
CA ILE A 244 9.68 5.29 -20.74
C ILE A 244 9.15 6.59 -21.38
N GLY A 245 9.33 7.74 -20.71
CA GLY A 245 8.77 9.03 -21.07
C GLY A 245 7.33 9.26 -20.56
N SER A 246 6.99 10.52 -20.29
CA SER A 246 5.62 11.00 -20.02
C SER A 246 5.00 11.60 -21.27
N ALA A 247 3.68 11.49 -21.42
CA ALA A 247 2.93 12.15 -22.49
C ALA A 247 2.60 13.62 -22.14
N GLU A 248 2.61 13.97 -20.87
CA GLU A 248 2.17 15.28 -20.36
C GLU A 248 3.32 16.18 -19.90
N ARG A 249 4.49 15.60 -19.59
CA ARG A 249 5.61 16.30 -18.95
C ARG A 249 6.92 16.05 -19.68
N SER A 250 7.78 17.08 -19.69
CA SER A 250 9.13 16.94 -20.22
C SER A 250 9.99 16.01 -19.36
N PRO A 251 11.06 15.41 -19.92
CA PRO A 251 12.00 14.59 -19.15
C PRO A 251 12.57 15.29 -17.91
N ASP A 252 12.95 16.57 -18.04
CA ASP A 252 13.49 17.35 -16.92
C ASP A 252 12.46 17.57 -15.81
N ALA A 253 11.20 17.88 -16.17
CA ALA A 253 10.12 18.03 -15.21
C ALA A 253 9.83 16.71 -14.48
N MET A 254 9.92 15.57 -15.18
CA MET A 254 9.76 14.24 -14.58
C MET A 254 10.89 13.91 -13.60
N ALA A 255 12.14 14.18 -13.97
CA ALA A 255 13.29 13.97 -13.10
C ALA A 255 13.19 14.83 -11.82
N GLN A 256 12.86 16.12 -11.97
CA GLN A 256 12.69 17.03 -10.82
C GLN A 256 11.57 16.56 -9.89
N LEU A 257 10.42 16.12 -10.44
CA LEU A 257 9.31 15.60 -9.66
C LEU A 257 9.70 14.35 -8.87
N ARG A 258 10.37 13.39 -9.52
CA ARG A 258 10.84 12.15 -8.89
C ARG A 258 11.81 12.47 -7.75
N ASP A 259 12.78 13.36 -7.99
CA ASP A 259 13.81 13.69 -7.01
C ASP A 259 13.23 14.49 -5.82
N ALA A 260 12.27 15.38 -6.07
CA ALA A 260 11.53 16.09 -5.03
C ALA A 260 10.68 15.15 -4.17
N ALA A 261 10.01 14.16 -4.77
CA ALA A 261 9.28 13.14 -4.04
C ALA A 261 10.23 12.29 -3.17
N ALA A 262 11.38 11.88 -3.72
CA ALA A 262 12.42 11.16 -2.98
C ALA A 262 12.95 11.97 -1.79
N ALA A 263 13.25 13.25 -1.98
CA ALA A 263 13.70 14.16 -0.93
C ALA A 263 12.63 14.36 0.15
N THR A 264 11.37 14.52 -0.25
CA THR A 264 10.24 14.65 0.68
C THR A 264 10.09 13.40 1.56
N VAL A 265 10.21 12.21 0.98
CA VAL A 265 10.23 10.95 1.74
C VAL A 265 11.38 10.91 2.75
N ARG A 266 12.59 11.33 2.35
CA ARG A 266 13.76 11.41 3.26
C ARG A 266 13.51 12.37 4.42
N ASN A 267 13.03 13.57 4.14
CA ASN A 267 12.73 14.60 5.13
C ASN A 267 11.63 14.16 6.12
N ARG A 268 10.77 13.25 5.70
CA ARG A 268 9.70 12.66 6.52
C ARG A 268 10.09 11.36 7.21
N GLY A 269 11.38 11.01 7.21
CA GLY A 269 11.96 9.87 7.94
C GLY A 269 12.04 8.56 7.14
N GLY A 270 11.76 8.59 5.84
CA GLY A 270 12.03 7.44 4.96
C GLY A 270 13.52 7.33 4.62
N ARG A 271 14.01 6.12 4.43
CA ARG A 271 15.38 5.86 3.96
C ARG A 271 15.31 4.87 2.81
N TRP A 272 15.65 5.32 1.62
CA TRP A 272 15.73 4.46 0.44
C TRP A 272 16.87 3.44 0.61
N ALA A 273 16.67 2.22 0.12
CA ALA A 273 17.76 1.27 -0.06
C ALA A 273 18.76 1.85 -1.07
N GLY A 274 20.05 1.68 -0.77
CA GLY A 274 21.16 2.07 -1.64
C GLY A 274 21.58 0.95 -2.56
#